data_AF-A0A953U269-F1
#
_entry.id   AF-A0A953U269-F1
#
_cell.length_a   1.000
_cell.length_b   1.000
_cell.length_c   1.000
_cell.angle_alpha   90.00
_cell.angle_beta   90.00
_cell.angle_gamma   90.00
#
_symmetry.space_group_name_H-M   'P 1'
#
loop_
_entity.id
_entity.type
_entity.pdbx_description
1 polymer ?
#
loop_
_entity_poly.entity_id
_entity_poly.type
_entity_poly.pdbx_seq_one_letter_code
_entity_poly.pdbx_strand_id
1 'polypeptide(L)'
;ECVGYRVEADGAVFVLATDTEPGSPTHDRSVRELAQGADVLVYDSQYTPEQLQNEKKGWGHSSWLEGTRIARECKVKKLVLFHYDPDHDDTVVDGLLEAARREIPDVTGAAEGLAINLPEGVVQSVRSAKGSDRRRHVRYQVELPVRVSWQRADGQKKGVQGFTRNISRSGIYFVAPAQLQSDGPLELDVILPDDITHRGDTSYRFVAQPLRRQRLNGTAGIPPPAVGVGALLTPVNSNTLPI
;
A
#
# COMPACT_ATOMS: atom_id res chain seq x y z
N GLU A 1 17.19 -0.08 8.04
CA GLU A 1 17.36 1.20 8.75
C GLU A 1 16.28 2.12 8.23
N CYS A 2 15.38 2.61 9.08
CA CYS A 2 14.32 3.55 8.71
C CYS A 2 14.65 4.92 9.30
N VAL A 3 14.20 5.99 8.64
CA VAL A 3 14.47 7.37 9.05
C VAL A 3 13.14 8.02 9.45
N GLY A 4 13.12 8.59 10.65
CA GLY A 4 12.05 9.48 11.10
C GLY A 4 12.51 10.93 11.01
N TYR A 5 11.60 11.83 10.65
CA TYR A 5 11.85 13.26 10.55
C TYR A 5 11.00 14.02 11.55
N ARG A 6 11.61 14.95 12.27
CA ARG A 6 10.94 16.00 13.03
C ARG A 6 11.32 17.35 12.42
N VAL A 7 10.33 18.12 12.04
CA VAL A 7 10.48 19.44 11.42
C VAL A 7 9.84 20.46 12.33
N GLU A 8 10.62 21.43 12.77
CA GLU A 8 10.16 22.57 13.56
C GLU A 8 10.34 23.84 12.73
N ALA A 9 9.23 24.48 12.38
CA ALA A 9 9.22 25.68 11.55
C ALA A 9 7.97 26.51 11.85
N ASP A 10 8.10 27.84 11.83
CA ASP A 10 6.97 28.77 11.99
C ASP A 10 6.08 28.50 13.22
N GLY A 11 6.71 28.05 14.32
CA GLY A 11 6.02 27.71 15.57
C GLY A 11 5.25 26.38 15.53
N ALA A 12 5.37 25.60 14.46
CA ALA A 12 4.75 24.29 14.29
C ALA A 12 5.78 23.15 14.37
N VAL A 13 5.33 21.99 14.84
CA VAL A 13 6.10 20.75 14.94
C VAL A 13 5.40 19.65 14.16
N PHE A 14 6.03 19.22 13.07
CA PHE A 14 5.58 18.12 12.22
C PHE A 14 6.53 16.93 12.37
N VAL A 15 5.98 15.73 12.52
CA VAL A 15 6.76 14.49 12.63
C VAL A 15 6.27 13.48 11.60
N LEU A 16 7.20 12.88 10.86
CA LEU A 16 6.97 11.74 9.98
C LEU A 16 7.80 10.56 10.47
N ALA A 17 7.14 9.49 10.88
CA ALA A 17 7.78 8.24 11.26
C ALA A 17 7.14 7.09 10.46
N THR A 18 7.93 6.52 9.55
CA THR A 18 7.53 5.43 8.64
C THR A 18 8.30 4.16 8.95
N ASP A 19 7.71 3.01 8.64
CA ASP A 19 8.39 1.71 8.64
C ASP A 19 9.07 1.45 10.00
N THR A 20 8.34 1.76 11.07
CA THR A 20 8.76 1.52 12.45
C THR A 20 8.00 0.33 13.01
N GLU A 21 8.71 -0.68 13.50
CA GLU A 21 8.09 -1.79 14.22
C GLU A 21 8.32 -1.64 15.73
N PRO A 22 7.27 -1.71 16.56
CA PRO A 22 7.42 -1.62 18.02
C PRO A 22 8.12 -2.84 18.61
N GLY A 23 8.78 -2.66 19.75
CA GLY A 23 9.41 -3.75 20.52
C GLY A 23 10.94 -3.70 20.56
N SER A 24 11.54 -2.69 19.94
CA SER A 24 12.95 -2.35 20.14
C SER A 24 13.04 -1.19 21.12
N PRO A 25 13.58 -1.35 22.34
CA PRO A 25 13.63 -0.27 23.33
C PRO A 25 14.33 0.99 22.83
N THR A 26 15.30 0.85 21.92
CA THR A 26 16.00 1.98 21.32
C THR A 26 15.12 2.69 20.30
N HIS A 27 14.52 1.95 19.35
CA HIS A 27 13.69 2.56 18.30
C HIS A 27 12.40 3.14 18.89
N ASP A 28 11.77 2.43 19.82
CA ASP A 28 10.56 2.84 20.51
C ASP A 28 10.77 4.15 21.26
N ARG A 29 11.97 4.34 21.85
CA ARG A 29 12.38 5.58 22.48
C ARG A 29 12.59 6.68 21.45
N SER A 30 13.36 6.43 20.39
CA SER A 30 13.65 7.43 19.37
C SER A 30 12.38 7.96 18.70
N VAL A 31 11.39 7.10 18.41
CA VAL A 31 10.10 7.53 17.87
C VAL A 31 9.35 8.43 18.86
N ARG A 32 9.34 8.08 20.15
CA ARG A 32 8.70 8.89 21.19
C ARG A 32 9.39 10.24 21.41
N GLU A 33 10.72 10.27 21.35
CA GLU A 33 11.51 11.50 21.40
C GLU A 33 11.19 12.43 20.22
N LEU A 34 11.10 11.88 19.00
CA LEU A 34 10.65 12.65 17.82
C LEU A 34 9.22 13.15 17.98
N ALA A 35 8.30 12.33 18.49
CA ALA A 35 6.87 12.65 18.59
C ALA A 35 6.53 13.61 19.74
N GLN A 36 7.43 13.83 20.70
CA GLN A 36 7.14 14.59 21.91
C GLN A 36 6.63 16.01 21.61
N GLY A 37 5.38 16.29 22.00
CA GLY A 37 4.71 17.57 21.82
C GLY A 37 4.45 17.97 20.37
N ALA A 38 4.45 17.03 19.42
CA ALA A 38 4.20 17.34 18.02
C ALA A 38 2.77 17.84 17.76
N ASP A 39 2.62 18.80 16.85
CA ASP A 39 1.30 19.22 16.38
C ASP A 39 0.69 18.16 15.47
N VAL A 40 1.51 17.57 14.61
CA VAL A 40 1.12 16.47 13.73
C VAL A 40 2.16 15.37 13.79
N LEU A 41 1.69 14.15 14.04
CA LEU A 41 2.46 12.91 13.83
C LEU A 41 1.85 12.14 12.67
N VAL A 42 2.63 11.91 11.61
CA VAL A 42 2.32 10.96 10.54
C VAL A 42 3.01 9.64 10.88
N TYR A 43 2.22 8.58 11.08
CA TYR A 43 2.72 7.31 11.64
C TYR A 43 2.22 6.09 10.88
N ASP A 44 3.12 5.13 10.68
CA ASP A 44 2.85 3.83 10.03
C ASP A 44 1.69 3.09 10.74
N SER A 45 0.76 2.55 9.95
CA SER A 45 -0.38 1.80 10.44
C SER A 45 -0.76 0.66 9.51
N GLN A 46 0.25 -0.02 8.97
CA GLN A 46 0.02 -1.04 7.97
C GLN A 46 -0.90 -2.16 8.47
N TYR A 47 -0.74 -2.59 9.72
CA TYR A 47 -1.39 -3.78 10.25
C TYR A 47 -2.41 -3.51 11.35
N THR A 48 -3.31 -4.47 11.59
CA THR A 48 -4.04 -4.56 12.85
C THR A 48 -3.11 -5.02 13.98
N PRO A 49 -3.45 -4.76 15.26
CA PRO A 49 -2.70 -5.28 16.40
C PRO A 49 -2.55 -6.80 16.36
N GLU A 50 -3.60 -7.51 15.95
CA GLU A 50 -3.62 -8.97 15.86
C GLU A 50 -2.69 -9.48 14.75
N GLN A 51 -2.72 -8.84 13.57
CA GLN A 51 -1.81 -9.15 12.48
C GLN A 51 -0.34 -8.94 12.89
N LEU A 52 -0.05 -7.81 13.55
CA LEU A 52 1.29 -7.47 14.01
C LEU A 52 1.82 -8.45 15.07
N GLN A 53 0.96 -8.89 15.99
CA GLN A 53 1.34 -9.82 17.06
C GLN A 53 1.58 -11.24 16.56
N ASN A 54 0.79 -11.70 15.58
CA ASN A 54 0.76 -13.11 15.19
C ASN A 54 1.64 -13.41 13.96
N GLU A 55 1.44 -12.67 12.86
CA GLU A 55 1.93 -13.07 11.54
C GLU A 55 2.98 -12.10 10.97
N LYS A 56 2.90 -10.83 11.37
CA LYS A 56 3.65 -9.72 10.74
C LYS A 56 4.79 -9.17 11.61
N LYS A 57 5.11 -9.86 12.71
CA LYS A 57 6.26 -9.50 13.54
C LYS A 57 7.58 -9.68 12.78
N GLY A 58 8.47 -8.70 12.85
CA GLY A 58 9.74 -8.66 12.14
C GLY A 58 9.66 -8.08 10.71
N TRP A 59 8.47 -7.66 10.26
CA TRP A 59 8.28 -7.11 8.92
C TRP A 59 8.60 -5.61 8.84
N GLY A 60 8.79 -4.95 9.99
CA GLY A 60 9.26 -3.56 10.02
C GLY A 60 8.15 -2.51 9.98
N HIS A 61 6.89 -2.89 10.21
CA HIS A 61 5.76 -1.97 10.18
C HIS A 61 4.97 -1.98 11.49
N SER A 62 4.07 -1.01 11.64
CA SER A 62 3.33 -0.80 12.88
C SER A 62 1.84 -1.10 12.75
N SER A 63 1.14 -0.90 13.87
CA SER A 63 -0.31 -0.94 13.93
C SER A 63 -0.89 0.42 14.28
N TRP A 64 -2.13 0.66 13.85
CA TRP A 64 -2.87 1.87 14.23
C TRP A 64 -2.89 2.08 15.75
N LEU A 65 -2.98 1.01 16.54
CA LEU A 65 -3.03 1.06 18.00
C LEU A 65 -1.72 1.59 18.59
N GLU A 66 -0.57 1.17 18.07
CA GLU A 66 0.71 1.71 18.54
C GLU A 66 0.83 3.20 18.23
N GLY A 67 0.38 3.64 17.04
CA GLY A 67 0.31 5.05 16.71
C GLY A 67 -0.53 5.85 17.72
N THR A 68 -1.69 5.32 18.15
CA THR A 68 -2.51 5.98 19.16
C THR A 68 -1.85 6.05 20.54
N ARG A 69 -1.06 5.03 20.93
CA ARG A 69 -0.32 5.02 22.19
C ARG A 69 0.78 6.08 22.19
N ILE A 70 1.59 6.11 21.13
CA ILE A 70 2.64 7.12 20.96
C ILE A 70 2.03 8.52 20.98
N ALA A 71 0.95 8.74 20.21
CA ALA A 71 0.29 10.04 20.17
C ALA A 71 -0.19 10.50 21.56
N ARG A 72 -0.78 9.59 22.34
CA ARG A 72 -1.25 9.86 23.70
C ARG A 72 -0.10 10.14 24.67
N GLU A 73 0.91 9.28 24.70
CA GLU A 73 2.07 9.38 25.59
C GLU A 73 2.88 10.65 25.32
N CYS A 74 3.09 10.97 24.05
CA CYS A 74 3.89 12.10 23.59
C CYS A 74 3.10 13.42 23.53
N LYS A 75 1.79 13.42 23.85
CA LYS A 75 0.91 14.61 23.79
C LYS A 75 0.85 15.23 22.38
N VAL A 76 0.75 14.37 21.36
CA VAL A 76 0.57 14.80 19.98
C VAL A 76 -0.83 15.40 19.81
N LYS A 77 -0.94 16.56 19.13
CA LYS A 77 -2.25 17.20 18.91
C LYS A 77 -3.09 16.48 17.87
N LYS A 78 -2.48 16.01 16.76
CA LYS A 78 -3.18 15.25 15.72
C LYS A 78 -2.35 14.07 15.21
N LEU A 79 -2.97 12.89 15.20
CA LEU A 79 -2.39 11.69 14.60
C LEU A 79 -2.91 11.51 13.17
N VAL A 80 -1.99 11.30 12.23
CA VAL A 80 -2.27 10.96 10.84
C VAL A 80 -1.75 9.54 10.58
N LEU A 81 -2.68 8.62 10.37
CA LEU A 81 -2.38 7.23 10.08
C LEU A 81 -2.15 7.06 8.57
N PHE A 82 -1.08 6.39 8.17
CA PHE A 82 -0.79 6.12 6.76
C PHE A 82 -0.16 4.74 6.58
N HIS A 83 0.25 4.46 5.34
CA HIS A 83 0.93 3.22 4.97
C HIS A 83 0.08 1.96 5.16
N TYR A 84 -1.25 2.10 5.00
CA TYR A 84 -2.18 0.97 5.09
C TYR A 84 -1.76 -0.19 4.20
N ASP A 85 -1.99 -1.41 4.69
CA ASP A 85 -1.75 -2.61 3.91
C ASP A 85 -2.38 -2.46 2.51
N PRO A 86 -1.62 -2.72 1.42
CA PRO A 86 -2.17 -2.73 0.07
C PRO A 86 -3.40 -3.62 -0.09
N ASP A 87 -3.57 -4.61 0.79
CA ASP A 87 -4.66 -5.57 0.81
C ASP A 87 -5.88 -5.08 1.58
N HIS A 88 -5.74 -4.04 2.39
CA HIS A 88 -6.87 -3.38 3.04
C HIS A 88 -7.62 -2.49 2.03
N ASP A 89 -8.92 -2.77 1.92
CA ASP A 89 -9.88 -1.90 1.24
C ASP A 89 -10.34 -0.77 2.16
N ASP A 90 -11.10 0.18 1.63
CA ASP A 90 -11.56 1.35 2.40
C ASP A 90 -12.42 0.97 3.59
N THR A 91 -13.19 -0.13 3.51
CA THR A 91 -14.05 -0.55 4.61
C THR A 91 -13.20 -0.97 5.79
N VAL A 92 -12.12 -1.70 5.52
CA VAL A 92 -11.13 -2.06 6.53
C VAL A 92 -10.47 -0.80 7.07
N VAL A 93 -9.95 0.07 6.21
CA VAL A 93 -9.26 1.31 6.64
C VAL A 93 -10.18 2.21 7.47
N ASP A 94 -11.43 2.41 7.06
CA ASP A 94 -12.43 3.16 7.82
C ASP A 94 -12.67 2.50 9.19
N GLY A 95 -12.74 1.17 9.25
CA GLY A 95 -12.81 0.42 10.51
C GLY A 95 -11.62 0.63 11.44
N LEU A 96 -10.39 0.65 10.90
CA LEU A 96 -9.18 0.95 11.68
C LEU A 96 -9.19 2.39 12.20
N LEU A 97 -9.64 3.34 11.38
CA LEU A 97 -9.76 4.74 11.78
C LEU A 97 -10.80 4.95 12.86
N GLU A 98 -11.96 4.30 12.78
CA GLU A 98 -12.98 4.33 13.83
C GLU A 98 -12.47 3.71 15.12
N ALA A 99 -11.72 2.60 15.06
CA ALA A 99 -11.08 2.01 16.24
C ALA A 99 -10.04 2.96 16.85
N ALA A 100 -9.19 3.59 16.04
CA ALA A 100 -8.21 4.57 16.50
C ALA A 100 -8.87 5.81 17.12
N ARG A 101 -10.00 6.28 16.57
CA ARG A 101 -10.77 7.42 17.12
C ARG A 101 -11.37 7.15 18.49
N ARG A 102 -11.65 5.88 18.81
CA ARG A 102 -12.07 5.47 20.16
C ARG A 102 -10.95 5.57 21.18
N GLU A 103 -9.70 5.41 20.74
CA GLU A 103 -8.52 5.56 21.59
C GLU A 103 -8.13 7.04 21.79
N ILE A 104 -8.15 7.84 20.72
CA ILE A 104 -7.92 9.29 20.77
C ILE A 104 -8.78 10.00 19.70
N PRO A 105 -9.44 11.12 20.00
CA PRO A 105 -10.42 11.72 19.08
C PRO A 105 -9.80 12.31 17.80
N ASP A 106 -8.60 12.89 17.90
CA ASP A 106 -7.95 13.63 16.80
C ASP A 106 -7.10 12.73 15.89
N VAL A 107 -7.76 11.79 15.22
CA VAL A 107 -7.15 10.86 14.25
C VAL A 107 -7.71 11.08 12.85
N THR A 108 -6.82 11.16 11.86
CA THR A 108 -7.15 11.23 10.44
C THR A 108 -6.38 10.17 9.65
N GLY A 109 -7.03 9.57 8.65
CA GLY A 109 -6.33 8.71 7.71
C GLY A 109 -5.77 9.50 6.54
N ALA A 110 -4.51 9.23 6.19
CA ALA A 110 -3.89 9.78 5.00
C ALA A 110 -4.56 9.20 3.75
N ALA A 111 -4.86 10.07 2.80
CA ALA A 111 -5.34 9.71 1.48
C ALA A 111 -4.57 10.52 0.44
N GLU A 112 -4.57 10.05 -0.81
CA GLU A 112 -3.99 10.81 -1.91
C GLU A 112 -4.60 12.21 -1.98
N GLY A 113 -3.74 13.22 -2.11
CA GLY A 113 -4.14 14.62 -2.14
C GLY A 113 -4.56 15.22 -0.80
N LEU A 114 -4.36 14.53 0.33
CA LEU A 114 -4.52 15.13 1.66
C LEU A 114 -3.51 16.28 1.83
N ALA A 115 -4.00 17.45 2.23
CA ALA A 115 -3.19 18.61 2.58
C ALA A 115 -3.52 19.08 4.01
N ILE A 116 -2.48 19.37 4.79
CA ILE A 116 -2.60 19.89 6.15
C ILE A 116 -1.87 21.22 6.20
N ASN A 117 -2.59 22.28 6.57
CA ASN A 117 -2.01 23.56 6.87
C ASN A 117 -1.69 23.62 8.37
N LEU A 118 -0.47 24.05 8.72
CA LEU A 118 0.03 24.14 10.09
C LEU A 118 0.54 25.55 10.44
N PRO A 119 -0.27 26.61 10.32
CA PRO A 119 0.16 27.94 10.77
C PRO A 119 0.28 27.95 12.31
N GLU A 120 1.45 28.33 12.83
CA GLU A 120 1.68 28.55 14.27
C GLU A 120 1.28 27.34 15.16
N GLY A 121 1.46 26.12 14.64
CA GLY A 121 1.12 24.88 15.36
C GLY A 121 -0.39 24.63 15.52
N VAL A 122 -1.24 25.35 14.77
CA VAL A 122 -2.68 25.11 14.69
C VAL A 122 -2.97 24.19 13.52
N VAL A 123 -3.56 23.03 13.80
CA VAL A 123 -3.83 22.03 12.76
C VAL A 123 -5.10 22.37 11.99
N GLN A 124 -4.95 22.86 10.76
CA GLN A 124 -6.07 23.13 9.85
C GLN A 124 -6.06 22.11 8.71
N SER A 125 -7.02 21.16 8.75
CA SER A 125 -7.18 20.20 7.67
C SER A 125 -7.80 20.87 6.45
N VAL A 126 -7.10 20.90 5.33
CA VAL A 126 -7.67 21.26 4.03
C VAL A 126 -8.28 19.98 3.46
N ARG A 127 -9.61 19.96 3.28
CA ARG A 127 -10.31 18.77 2.77
C ARG A 127 -9.72 18.35 1.43
N SER A 128 -9.39 17.05 1.29
CA SER A 128 -8.97 16.42 0.03
C SER A 128 -9.84 16.86 -1.13
N ALA A 129 -9.19 17.07 -2.28
CA ALA A 129 -9.86 17.25 -3.55
C ALA A 129 -10.97 16.19 -3.74
N LYS A 130 -12.13 16.62 -4.25
CA LYS A 130 -13.21 15.72 -4.68
C LYS A 130 -12.61 14.66 -5.62
N GLY A 131 -12.50 13.42 -5.16
CA GLY A 131 -12.10 12.28 -6.00
C GLY A 131 -10.91 11.45 -5.52
N SER A 132 -10.60 11.38 -4.23
CA SER A 132 -9.65 10.35 -3.75
C SER A 132 -10.16 8.97 -4.18
N ASP A 133 -9.35 8.21 -4.93
CA ASP A 133 -9.63 6.84 -5.35
C ASP A 133 -9.72 5.94 -4.12
N ARG A 134 -10.92 5.95 -3.56
CA ARG A 134 -11.37 5.14 -2.45
C ARG A 134 -11.28 3.68 -2.91
N ARG A 135 -10.37 2.89 -2.33
CA ARG A 135 -10.20 1.45 -2.55
C ARG A 135 -11.46 0.70 -2.13
N ARG A 136 -12.55 0.78 -2.90
CA ARG A 136 -13.85 0.16 -2.56
C ARG A 136 -13.94 -1.34 -2.86
N HIS A 137 -12.88 -1.96 -3.38
CA HIS A 137 -12.93 -3.33 -3.90
C HIS A 137 -12.04 -4.27 -3.09
N VAL A 138 -12.66 -5.30 -2.52
CA VAL A 138 -12.01 -6.45 -1.87
C VAL A 138 -10.88 -6.97 -2.75
N ARG A 139 -9.67 -7.11 -2.18
CA ARG A 139 -8.51 -7.69 -2.83
C ARG A 139 -8.29 -9.11 -2.29
N TYR A 140 -8.21 -10.08 -3.19
CA TYR A 140 -7.92 -11.47 -2.88
C TYR A 140 -6.41 -11.70 -2.97
N GLN A 141 -5.80 -12.20 -1.88
CA GLN A 141 -4.42 -12.73 -1.91
C GLN A 141 -4.43 -14.04 -2.67
N VAL A 142 -3.85 -14.03 -3.87
CA VAL A 142 -3.78 -15.24 -4.68
C VAL A 142 -2.49 -15.20 -5.48
N GLU A 143 -1.69 -16.25 -5.31
CA GLU A 143 -0.47 -16.48 -6.08
C GLU A 143 -0.80 -17.38 -7.27
N LEU A 144 -1.12 -16.75 -8.40
CA LEU A 144 -1.41 -17.44 -9.65
C LEU A 144 -0.32 -17.11 -10.67
N PRO A 145 0.07 -18.07 -11.53
CA PRO A 145 0.92 -17.76 -12.66
C PRO A 145 0.27 -16.70 -13.54
N VAL A 146 1.04 -15.69 -13.93
CA VAL A 146 0.60 -14.66 -14.87
C VAL A 146 1.60 -14.52 -16.01
N ARG A 147 1.10 -14.58 -17.24
CA ARG A 147 1.86 -14.19 -18.44
C ARG A 147 1.59 -12.72 -18.72
N VAL A 148 2.65 -11.92 -18.73
CA VAL A 148 2.61 -10.47 -18.96
C VAL A 148 3.18 -10.22 -20.34
N SER A 149 2.44 -9.55 -21.22
CA SER A 149 2.93 -9.17 -22.54
C SER A 149 2.65 -7.70 -22.87
N TRP A 150 3.54 -7.12 -23.68
CA TRP A 150 3.46 -5.71 -24.09
C TRP A 150 4.12 -5.49 -25.45
N GLN A 151 3.76 -4.40 -26.12
CA GLN A 151 4.42 -3.95 -27.34
C GLN A 151 5.59 -3.01 -27.02
N ARG A 152 6.72 -3.24 -27.65
CA ARG A 152 7.88 -2.34 -27.62
C ARG A 152 7.76 -1.25 -28.68
N ALA A 153 8.57 -0.21 -28.55
CA ALA A 153 8.63 0.91 -29.50
C ALA A 153 9.00 0.49 -30.93
N ASP A 154 9.68 -0.66 -31.09
CA ASP A 154 10.01 -1.29 -32.38
C ASP A 154 8.86 -2.13 -32.98
N GLY A 155 7.69 -2.14 -32.33
CA GLY A 155 6.52 -2.93 -32.72
C GLY A 155 6.60 -4.42 -32.31
N GLN A 156 7.71 -4.88 -31.72
CA GLN A 156 7.82 -6.28 -31.29
C GLN A 156 7.04 -6.52 -30.00
N LYS A 157 6.29 -7.63 -29.96
CA LYS A 157 5.63 -8.09 -28.74
C LYS A 157 6.63 -8.84 -27.87
N LYS A 158 6.80 -8.42 -26.62
CA LYS A 158 7.61 -9.12 -25.62
C LYS A 158 6.71 -9.67 -24.52
N GLY A 159 7.12 -10.77 -23.91
CA GLY A 159 6.43 -11.34 -22.77
C GLY A 159 7.38 -11.83 -21.70
N VAL A 160 6.91 -11.82 -20.45
CA VAL A 160 7.56 -12.43 -19.29
C VAL A 160 6.54 -13.22 -18.48
N GLN A 161 7.00 -14.20 -17.73
CA GLN A 161 6.19 -14.90 -16.75
C GLN A 161 6.43 -14.31 -15.37
N GLY A 162 5.38 -14.24 -14.58
CA GLY A 162 5.42 -13.78 -13.21
C GLY A 162 4.34 -14.44 -12.38
N PHE A 163 4.12 -13.91 -11.18
CA PHE A 163 3.08 -14.37 -10.27
C PHE A 163 2.26 -13.20 -9.77
N THR A 164 0.94 -13.38 -9.71
CA THR A 164 0.08 -12.45 -8.99
C THR A 164 0.40 -12.52 -7.50
N ARG A 165 0.14 -11.43 -6.80
CA ARG A 165 0.17 -11.37 -5.33
C ARG A 165 -1.23 -11.10 -4.81
N ASN A 166 -1.90 -10.12 -5.42
CA ASN A 166 -3.28 -9.84 -5.15
C ASN A 166 -4.05 -9.39 -6.39
N ILE A 167 -5.35 -9.64 -6.38
CA ILE A 167 -6.28 -9.23 -7.44
C ILE A 167 -7.58 -8.69 -6.83
N SER A 168 -8.13 -7.65 -7.44
CA SER A 168 -9.46 -7.11 -7.12
C SER A 168 -10.25 -6.91 -8.40
N ARG A 169 -11.48 -6.42 -8.29
CA ARG A 169 -12.31 -6.09 -9.45
C ARG A 169 -11.64 -5.08 -10.39
N SER A 170 -10.91 -4.10 -9.84
CA SER A 170 -10.37 -2.98 -10.61
C SER A 170 -8.85 -2.97 -10.68
N GLY A 171 -8.14 -3.84 -9.96
CA GLY A 171 -6.69 -3.76 -9.89
C GLY A 171 -6.01 -5.09 -9.63
N ILE A 172 -4.72 -5.13 -9.94
CA ILE A 172 -3.89 -6.32 -9.77
C ILE A 172 -2.49 -5.89 -9.33
N TYR A 173 -1.90 -6.64 -8.41
CA TYR A 173 -0.48 -6.54 -8.07
C TYR A 173 0.18 -7.87 -8.43
N PHE A 174 1.25 -7.80 -9.21
CA PHE A 174 2.02 -8.97 -9.62
C PHE A 174 3.51 -8.67 -9.58
N VAL A 175 4.33 -9.72 -9.48
CA VAL A 175 5.77 -9.63 -9.58
C VAL A 175 6.22 -10.32 -10.87
N ALA A 176 7.15 -9.70 -11.56
CA ALA A 176 7.73 -10.19 -12.80
C ALA A 176 9.26 -9.95 -12.83
N PRO A 177 10.00 -10.63 -13.71
CA PRO A 177 11.39 -10.31 -13.99
C PRO A 177 11.58 -8.84 -14.43
N ALA A 178 12.66 -8.19 -14.00
CA ALA A 178 12.89 -6.75 -14.23
C ALA A 178 13.08 -6.35 -15.72
N GLN A 179 13.11 -7.32 -16.64
CA GLN A 179 13.07 -7.08 -18.08
C GLN A 179 11.72 -6.50 -18.57
N LEU A 180 10.68 -6.48 -17.71
CA LEU A 180 9.42 -5.79 -17.94
C LEU A 180 9.62 -4.27 -17.89
N GLN A 181 9.71 -3.66 -19.07
CA GLN A 181 9.88 -2.22 -19.26
C GLN A 181 8.84 -1.74 -20.29
N SER A 182 7.74 -1.16 -19.82
CA SER A 182 6.64 -0.64 -20.66
C SER A 182 5.76 0.35 -19.90
N ASP A 183 5.71 1.62 -20.28
CA ASP A 183 4.81 2.56 -19.61
C ASP A 183 3.38 2.54 -20.21
N GLY A 184 3.21 1.81 -21.33
CA GLY A 184 1.93 1.54 -21.95
C GLY A 184 1.16 0.34 -21.34
N PRO A 185 -0.05 0.09 -21.84
CA PRO A 185 -0.90 -1.00 -21.37
C PRO A 185 -0.22 -2.36 -21.45
N LEU A 186 -0.48 -3.21 -20.46
CA LEU A 186 -0.03 -4.59 -20.40
C LEU A 186 -1.20 -5.52 -20.69
N GLU A 187 -0.96 -6.56 -21.48
CA GLU A 187 -1.86 -7.71 -21.59
C GLU A 187 -1.44 -8.75 -20.54
N LEU A 188 -2.37 -9.11 -19.66
CA LEU A 188 -2.16 -10.08 -18.58
C LEU A 188 -3.02 -11.31 -18.82
N ASP A 189 -2.41 -12.49 -18.93
CA ASP A 189 -3.11 -13.76 -18.89
C ASP A 189 -2.86 -14.40 -17.50
N VAL A 190 -3.83 -14.29 -16.59
CA VAL A 190 -3.80 -14.93 -15.26
C VAL A 190 -4.30 -16.37 -15.39
N ILE A 191 -3.49 -17.33 -14.95
CA ILE A 191 -3.74 -18.76 -15.17
C ILE A 191 -4.27 -19.37 -13.88
N LEU A 192 -5.48 -19.95 -13.94
CA LEU A 192 -5.97 -20.87 -12.93
C LEU A 192 -5.47 -22.28 -13.29
N PRO A 193 -4.63 -22.91 -12.45
CA PRO A 193 -4.10 -24.25 -12.72
C PRO A 193 -5.20 -25.31 -12.77
N ASP A 194 -4.94 -26.41 -13.48
CA ASP A 194 -5.81 -27.60 -13.52
C ASP A 194 -6.22 -28.11 -12.13
N ASP A 195 -5.33 -28.02 -11.14
CA ASP A 195 -5.60 -28.42 -9.75
C ASP A 195 -6.83 -27.70 -9.15
N ILE A 196 -7.17 -26.51 -9.67
CA ILE A 196 -8.35 -25.72 -9.26
C ILE A 196 -9.53 -25.95 -10.19
N THR A 197 -9.29 -26.04 -11.50
CA THR A 197 -10.36 -26.05 -12.51
C THR A 197 -10.90 -27.45 -12.80
N HIS A 198 -10.09 -28.48 -12.55
CA HIS A 198 -10.32 -29.89 -12.89
C HIS A 198 -10.69 -30.11 -14.36
N ARG A 199 -10.25 -29.21 -15.25
CA ARG A 199 -10.59 -29.16 -16.68
C ARG A 199 -9.43 -28.64 -17.55
N GLY A 200 -8.22 -28.61 -17.00
CA GLY A 200 -7.02 -28.03 -17.59
C GLY A 200 -6.79 -26.58 -17.19
N ASP A 201 -5.56 -26.11 -17.41
CA ASP A 201 -5.16 -24.72 -17.17
C ASP A 201 -6.10 -23.74 -17.89
N THR A 202 -6.72 -22.84 -17.14
CA THR A 202 -7.67 -21.86 -17.66
C THR A 202 -7.08 -20.46 -17.55
N SER A 203 -6.94 -19.75 -18.67
CA SER A 203 -6.41 -18.37 -18.67
C SER A 203 -7.51 -17.32 -18.71
N TYR A 204 -7.43 -16.33 -17.83
CA TYR A 204 -8.24 -15.13 -17.83
C TYR A 204 -7.42 -13.95 -18.31
N ARG A 205 -7.86 -13.34 -19.42
CA ARG A 205 -7.15 -12.22 -20.05
C ARG A 205 -7.66 -10.87 -19.56
N PHE A 206 -6.74 -9.99 -19.23
CA PHE A 206 -7.01 -8.62 -18.83
C PHE A 206 -6.08 -7.65 -19.58
N VAL A 207 -6.57 -6.43 -19.77
CA VAL A 207 -5.71 -5.29 -20.12
C VAL A 207 -5.51 -4.47 -18.86
N ALA A 208 -4.26 -4.13 -18.53
CA ALA A 208 -3.93 -3.43 -17.30
C ALA A 208 -3.03 -2.24 -17.57
N GLN A 209 -3.35 -1.08 -16.99
CA GLN A 209 -2.51 0.11 -17.03
C GLN A 209 -1.59 0.12 -15.81
N PRO A 210 -0.25 0.06 -15.97
CA PRO A 210 0.67 0.19 -14.85
C PRO A 210 0.50 1.55 -14.16
N LEU A 211 0.37 1.53 -12.83
CA LEU A 211 0.32 2.73 -11.98
C LEU A 211 1.62 2.94 -11.20
N ARG A 212 2.21 1.84 -10.71
CA ARG A 212 3.44 1.89 -9.92
C ARG A 212 4.34 0.70 -10.18
N ARG A 213 5.65 0.92 -10.00
CA ARG A 213 6.70 -0.10 -10.09
C ARG A 213 7.64 -0.02 -8.91
N GLN A 214 7.98 -1.17 -8.35
CA GLN A 214 8.94 -1.28 -7.26
C GLN A 214 10.03 -2.29 -7.64
N ARG A 215 11.30 -1.90 -7.53
CA ARG A 215 12.41 -2.86 -7.69
C ARG A 215 12.47 -3.77 -6.48
N LEU A 216 12.64 -5.07 -6.73
CA LEU A 216 12.73 -6.09 -5.69
C LEU A 216 14.04 -6.87 -5.87
N ASN A 217 14.66 -7.26 -4.75
CA ASN A 217 15.86 -8.09 -4.72
C ASN A 217 15.56 -9.58 -4.97
N GLY A 218 14.53 -9.87 -5.77
CA GLY A 218 13.95 -11.19 -5.98
C GLY A 218 12.71 -11.43 -5.10
N THR A 219 11.96 -12.48 -5.42
CA THR A 219 10.83 -12.97 -4.61
C THR A 219 10.72 -14.49 -4.79
N ALA A 220 9.93 -15.17 -3.96
CA ALA A 220 9.65 -16.59 -4.15
C ALA A 220 9.13 -16.82 -5.59
N GLY A 221 9.81 -17.67 -6.36
CA GLY A 221 9.49 -17.98 -7.75
C GLY A 221 10.11 -17.04 -8.81
N ILE A 222 10.72 -15.91 -8.44
CA ILE A 222 11.36 -14.99 -9.40
C ILE A 222 12.72 -14.50 -8.86
N PRO A 223 13.85 -14.93 -9.44
CA PRO A 223 15.18 -14.50 -9.00
C PRO A 223 15.41 -13.01 -9.27
N PRO A 224 16.31 -12.35 -8.51
CA PRO A 224 16.71 -10.99 -8.80
C PRO A 224 17.37 -10.87 -10.18
N PRO A 225 17.19 -9.75 -10.91
CA PRO A 225 16.36 -8.60 -10.53
C PRO A 225 14.87 -8.81 -10.84
N ALA A 226 14.00 -8.49 -9.87
CA ALA A 226 12.55 -8.57 -10.02
C ALA A 226 11.90 -7.17 -9.91
N VAL A 227 10.69 -7.04 -10.44
CA VAL A 227 9.87 -5.84 -10.36
C VAL A 227 8.45 -6.18 -9.91
N GLY A 228 8.00 -5.53 -8.85
CA GLY A 228 6.60 -5.51 -8.45
C GLY A 228 5.84 -4.45 -9.24
N VAL A 229 4.69 -4.79 -9.80
CA VAL A 229 3.87 -3.89 -10.62
C VAL A 229 2.45 -3.84 -10.07
N GLY A 230 2.02 -2.66 -9.66
CA GLY A 230 0.61 -2.38 -9.38
C GLY A 230 -0.04 -1.78 -10.62
N ALA A 231 -1.12 -2.40 -11.09
CA ALA A 231 -1.81 -1.99 -12.31
C ALA A 231 -3.33 -1.94 -12.12
N LEU A 232 -3.98 -1.00 -12.82
CA LEU A 232 -5.44 -0.89 -12.90
C LEU A 232 -5.94 -1.79 -14.03
N LEU A 233 -6.87 -2.70 -13.74
CA LEU A 233 -7.54 -3.52 -14.73
C LEU A 233 -8.55 -2.67 -15.50
N THR A 234 -8.42 -2.66 -16.83
CA THR A 234 -9.42 -2.08 -17.71
C THR A 234 -10.48 -3.14 -17.97
N PRO A 235 -11.78 -2.84 -17.78
CA PRO A 235 -12.84 -3.75 -18.18
C PRO A 235 -12.72 -4.01 -19.68
N VAL A 236 -12.44 -5.25 -20.05
CA VAL A 236 -12.54 -5.66 -21.45
C VAL A 236 -14.04 -5.73 -21.73
N ASN A 237 -14.58 -4.76 -22.47
CA ASN A 237 -15.95 -4.85 -22.95
C ASN A 237 -16.08 -6.18 -23.72
N SER A 238 -17.04 -7.01 -23.32
CA SER A 238 -17.30 -8.37 -23.83
C SER A 238 -17.72 -8.44 -25.31
N ASN A 239 -17.56 -7.36 -26.08
CA ASN A 239 -17.97 -7.26 -27.48
C ASN A 239 -16.84 -7.40 -28.51
N THR A 240 -15.61 -7.73 -28.11
CA THR A 240 -14.46 -7.81 -29.05
C THR A 240 -13.57 -9.04 -28.88
N LEU A 241 -14.12 -10.18 -28.45
CA LEU A 241 -13.43 -11.46 -28.66
C LEU A 241 -14.07 -12.16 -29.88
N PRO A 242 -13.34 -12.37 -30.99
CA PRO A 242 -13.79 -13.32 -31.99
C PRO A 242 -13.80 -14.72 -31.36
N ILE A 243 -14.94 -15.39 -31.53
CA ILE A 243 -15.13 -16.82 -31.23
C ILE A 243 -14.14 -17.65 -32.06
#